data_AF-A0A7Y7YT77-F1
#
_entry.id   AF-A0A7Y7YT77-F1
#
_cell.length_a   1.000
_cell.length_b   1.000
_cell.length_c   1.000
_cell.angle_alpha   90.00
_cell.angle_beta   90.00
_cell.angle_gamma   90.00
#
_symmetry.space_group_name_H-M   'P 1'
#
loop_
_entity.id
_entity.type
_entity.pdbx_description
1 polymer ?
#
loop_
_entity_poly.entity_id
_entity_poly.type
_entity_poly.pdbx_seq_one_letter_code
_entity_poly.pdbx_strand_id
1 'polypeptide(L)'
;MSKLIATLEQLHTLRNRAVKETGARLNAQQQLCQRYEKNISTLTSLAAGISPESGNSALQMVNHSGYKRTLQRVIDWQKQEHALAELEARQLQGALLQEAKREKGLEVVLDAKRSERHAEQERRERKATDAVSAQCWLRQRLAHR
;
A
#
# COMPACT_ATOMS: atom_id res chain seq x y z
N MET A 1 -4.46 -21.33 -23.49
CA MET A 1 -3.32 -20.95 -22.62
C MET A 1 -2.93 -19.47 -22.74
N SER A 2 -2.67 -18.89 -23.93
CA SER A 2 -2.22 -17.48 -24.00
C SER A 2 -3.25 -16.46 -23.49
N LYS A 3 -4.54 -16.65 -23.79
CA LYS A 3 -5.63 -15.78 -23.30
C LYS A 3 -5.71 -15.76 -21.76
N LEU A 4 -5.47 -16.90 -21.10
CA LEU A 4 -5.50 -17.01 -19.63
C LEU A 4 -4.36 -16.22 -18.98
N ILE A 5 -3.13 -16.37 -19.50
CA ILE A 5 -1.97 -15.62 -19.00
C ILE A 5 -2.20 -14.12 -19.18
N ALA A 6 -2.69 -13.68 -20.34
CA ALA A 6 -3.00 -12.27 -20.60
C ALA A 6 -4.06 -11.73 -19.62
N THR A 7 -5.12 -12.50 -19.31
CA THR A 7 -6.12 -12.08 -18.32
C THR A 7 -5.56 -12.01 -16.90
N LEU A 8 -4.65 -12.92 -16.53
CA LEU A 8 -3.99 -12.89 -15.23
C LEU A 8 -3.04 -11.69 -15.11
N GLU A 9 -2.34 -11.34 -16.20
CA GLU A 9 -1.49 -10.15 -16.27
C GLU A 9 -2.30 -8.87 -16.12
N GLN A 10 -3.46 -8.79 -16.80
CA GLN A 10 -4.40 -7.68 -16.61
C GLN A 10 -4.88 -7.59 -15.16
N LEU A 11 -5.27 -8.71 -14.55
CA LEU A 11 -5.67 -8.73 -13.14
C LEU A 11 -4.53 -8.29 -12.22
N HIS A 12 -3.29 -8.68 -12.52
CA HIS A 12 -2.11 -8.29 -11.76
C HIS A 12 -1.87 -6.77 -11.82
N THR A 13 -1.99 -6.17 -13.00
CA THR A 13 -1.88 -4.70 -13.11
C THR A 13 -2.95 -3.96 -12.31
N LEU A 14 -4.20 -4.46 -12.32
CA LEU A 14 -5.29 -3.89 -11.51
C LEU A 14 -5.01 -4.02 -10.00
N ARG A 15 -4.48 -5.17 -9.56
CA ARG A 15 -4.14 -5.39 -8.15
C ARG A 15 -2.98 -4.55 -7.68
N ASN A 16 -1.94 -4.42 -8.50
CA ASN A 16 -0.79 -3.56 -8.19
C ASN A 16 -1.23 -2.09 -8.07
N ARG A 17 -2.16 -1.64 -8.92
CA ARG A 17 -2.79 -0.32 -8.79
C ARG A 17 -3.56 -0.18 -7.48
N ALA A 18 -4.36 -1.18 -7.08
CA ALA A 18 -5.08 -1.15 -5.81
C ALA A 18 -4.15 -1.05 -4.59
N VAL A 19 -3.02 -1.76 -4.60
CA VAL A 19 -1.97 -1.66 -3.57
C VAL A 19 -1.41 -0.24 -3.52
N LYS A 20 -1.06 0.35 -4.67
CA LYS A 20 -0.53 1.73 -4.75
C LYS A 20 -1.54 2.76 -4.26
N GLU A 21 -2.80 2.64 -4.67
CA GLU A 21 -3.88 3.55 -4.24
C GLU A 21 -4.11 3.47 -2.73
N THR A 22 -4.17 2.25 -2.17
CA THR A 22 -4.35 2.06 -0.72
C THR A 22 -3.13 2.57 0.06
N GLY A 23 -1.92 2.35 -0.46
CA GLY A 23 -0.68 2.90 0.11
C GLY A 23 -0.66 4.43 0.11
N ALA A 24 -1.11 5.06 -0.98
CA ALA A 24 -1.21 6.51 -1.05
C ALA A 24 -2.21 7.08 -0.02
N ARG A 25 -3.37 6.42 0.16
CA ARG A 25 -4.35 6.80 1.19
C ARG A 25 -3.78 6.66 2.60
N LEU A 26 -3.08 5.54 2.89
CA LEU A 26 -2.41 5.34 4.18
C LEU A 26 -1.39 6.45 4.46
N ASN A 27 -0.58 6.82 3.48
CA ASN A 27 0.41 7.89 3.62
C ASN A 27 -0.26 9.24 3.90
N ALA A 28 -1.34 9.57 3.18
CA ALA A 28 -2.10 10.79 3.43
C ALA A 28 -2.68 10.82 4.86
N GLN A 29 -3.19 9.67 5.34
CA GLN A 29 -3.71 9.56 6.70
C GLN A 29 -2.61 9.71 7.76
N GLN A 30 -1.44 9.11 7.55
CA GLN A 30 -0.29 9.28 8.46
C GLN A 30 0.18 10.74 8.53
N GLN A 31 0.19 11.45 7.40
CA GLN A 31 0.48 12.88 7.39
C GLN A 31 -0.57 13.67 8.18
N LEU A 32 -1.85 13.29 8.10
CA LEU A 32 -2.90 13.89 8.90
C LEU A 32 -2.68 13.66 10.41
N CYS A 33 -2.35 12.44 10.83
CA CYS A 33 -1.99 12.14 12.22
C CYS A 33 -0.83 13.04 12.71
N GLN A 34 0.25 13.14 11.94
CA GLN A 34 1.39 14.00 12.29
C GLN A 34 1.00 15.49 12.40
N ARG A 35 0.04 15.96 11.60
CA ARG A 35 -0.48 17.33 11.72
C ARG A 35 -1.23 17.53 13.02
N TYR A 36 -2.06 16.56 13.43
CA TYR A 36 -2.74 16.62 14.72
C TYR A 36 -1.74 16.63 15.88
N GLU A 37 -0.72 15.79 15.88
CA GLU A 37 0.34 15.79 16.91
C GLU A 37 1.04 17.15 17.03
N LYS A 38 1.39 17.76 15.88
CA LYS A 38 1.98 19.10 15.82
C LYS A 38 1.02 20.18 16.34
N ASN A 39 -0.26 20.10 16.00
CA ASN A 39 -1.27 21.04 16.50
C ASN A 39 -1.46 20.88 18.01
N ILE A 40 -1.57 19.65 18.51
CA ILE A 40 -1.73 19.38 19.94
C ILE A 40 -0.53 19.92 20.72
N SER A 41 0.70 19.66 20.27
CA SER A 41 1.92 20.14 20.94
C SER A 41 2.04 21.66 20.94
N THR A 42 1.73 22.32 19.82
CA THR A 42 1.74 23.79 19.72
C THR A 42 0.67 24.43 20.59
N LEU A 43 -0.57 23.93 20.56
CA LEU A 43 -1.67 24.43 21.41
C LEU A 43 -1.40 24.17 22.90
N THR A 44 -0.80 23.03 23.25
CA THR A 44 -0.41 22.71 24.63
C THR A 44 0.68 23.65 25.12
N SER A 45 1.68 23.95 24.28
CA SER A 45 2.74 24.91 24.60
C SER A 45 2.19 26.32 24.77
N LEU A 46 1.26 26.72 23.91
CA LEU A 46 0.55 28.00 24.02
C LEU A 46 -0.26 28.09 25.33
N ALA A 47 -0.94 27.01 25.72
CA ALA A 47 -1.70 26.95 26.96
C ALA A 47 -0.80 27.05 28.20
N ALA A 48 0.39 26.45 28.17
CA ALA A 48 1.38 26.51 29.23
C ALA A 48 1.96 27.93 29.41
N GLY A 49 2.06 28.72 28.33
CA GLY A 49 2.51 30.11 28.37
C GLY A 49 1.52 31.11 28.99
N ILE A 50 0.27 30.70 29.25
CA ILE A 50 -0.74 31.56 29.89
C ILE A 50 -0.53 31.55 31.40
N SER A 51 0.22 32.54 31.89
CA SER A 51 0.52 32.70 33.32
C SER A 51 -0.64 33.38 34.08
N PRO A 52 -1.01 32.90 35.29
CA PRO A 52 -2.11 33.47 36.07
C PRO A 52 -1.86 34.91 36.56
N GLU A 53 -0.60 35.37 36.58
CA GLU A 53 -0.21 36.71 37.06
C GLU A 53 -0.19 37.79 35.97
N SER A 54 -0.60 37.47 34.74
CA SER A 54 -0.57 38.42 33.61
C SER A 54 -1.69 39.48 33.63
N GLY A 55 -2.55 39.49 34.65
CA GLY A 55 -3.69 40.40 34.75
C GLY A 55 -3.52 41.43 35.85
N ASN A 56 -3.32 42.70 35.49
CA ASN A 56 -3.34 43.83 36.42
C ASN A 56 -4.77 44.26 36.80
N SER A 57 -5.81 43.60 36.27
CA SER A 57 -7.22 43.90 36.48
C SER A 57 -8.10 42.64 36.46
N ALA A 58 -9.21 42.67 37.21
CA ALA A 58 -10.20 41.60 37.26
C ALA A 58 -10.74 41.21 35.86
N LEU A 59 -10.90 42.19 34.96
CA LEU A 59 -11.31 41.93 33.57
C LEU A 59 -10.28 41.11 32.80
N GLN A 60 -8.98 41.38 33.00
CA GLN A 60 -7.91 40.62 32.36
C GLN A 60 -7.87 39.18 32.89
N MET A 61 -8.07 38.98 34.20
CA MET A 61 -8.14 37.65 34.80
C MET A 61 -9.30 36.81 34.21
N VAL A 62 -10.48 37.40 34.06
CA VAL A 62 -11.64 36.74 33.44
C VAL A 62 -11.31 36.34 31.99
N ASN A 63 -10.72 37.25 31.21
CA ASN A 63 -10.32 36.98 29.83
C ASN A 63 -9.28 35.85 29.73
N HIS A 64 -8.23 35.87 30.54
CA HIS A 64 -7.22 34.81 30.57
C HIS A 64 -7.83 33.45 30.92
N SER A 65 -8.73 33.40 31.91
CA SER A 65 -9.40 32.17 32.32
C SER A 65 -10.31 31.62 31.21
N GLY A 66 -11.06 32.49 30.53
CA GLY A 66 -11.94 32.13 29.42
C GLY A 66 -11.17 31.64 28.19
N TYR A 67 -10.07 32.33 27.87
CA TYR A 67 -9.17 31.94 26.79
C TYR A 67 -8.52 30.57 27.06
N LYS A 68 -7.96 30.36 28.26
CA LYS A 68 -7.37 29.07 28.66
C LYS A 68 -8.37 27.92 28.58
N ARG A 69 -9.61 28.13 29.07
CA ARG A 69 -10.68 27.13 28.99
C ARG A 69 -11.04 26.79 27.54
N THR A 70 -11.13 27.80 26.68
CA THR A 70 -11.42 27.61 25.26
C THR A 70 -10.29 26.85 24.57
N LEU A 71 -9.05 27.23 24.83
CA LEU A 71 -7.87 26.57 24.28
C LEU A 71 -7.78 25.10 24.72
N GLN A 72 -8.07 24.81 25.99
CA GLN A 72 -8.14 23.43 26.49
C GLN A 72 -9.19 22.60 25.74
N ARG A 73 -10.38 23.16 25.51
CA ARG A 73 -11.43 22.49 24.73
C ARG A 73 -10.98 22.17 23.30
N VAL A 74 -10.25 23.09 22.67
CA VAL A 74 -9.69 22.86 21.32
C VAL A 74 -8.63 21.75 21.35
N ILE A 75 -7.76 21.72 22.37
CA ILE A 75 -6.77 20.64 22.56
C ILE A 75 -7.47 19.29 22.71
N ASP A 76 -8.50 19.23 23.56
CA ASP A 76 -9.23 17.99 23.82
C ASP A 76 -9.94 17.50 22.54
N TRP A 77 -10.52 18.41 21.75
CA TRP A 77 -11.08 18.08 20.45
C TRP A 77 -10.00 17.58 19.47
N GLN A 78 -8.85 18.25 19.36
CA GLN A 78 -7.75 17.79 18.49
C GLN A 78 -7.25 16.39 18.87
N LYS A 79 -7.23 16.05 20.17
CA LYS A 79 -6.90 14.69 20.64
C LYS A 79 -7.92 13.65 20.22
N GLN A 80 -9.21 13.99 20.26
CA GLN A 80 -10.28 13.10 19.79
C GLN A 80 -10.17 12.85 18.28
N GLU A 81 -10.00 13.91 17.49
CA GLU A 81 -9.79 13.80 16.05
C GLU A 81 -8.53 13.01 15.70
N HIS A 82 -7.44 13.20 16.46
CA HIS A 82 -6.23 12.41 16.30
C HIS A 82 -6.50 10.92 16.49
N ALA A 83 -7.22 10.55 17.56
CA ALA A 83 -7.54 9.16 17.85
C ALA A 83 -8.41 8.52 16.75
N LEU A 84 -9.36 9.28 16.18
CA LEU A 84 -10.15 8.83 15.03
C LEU A 84 -9.26 8.64 13.80
N ALA A 85 -8.36 9.58 13.53
CA ALA A 85 -7.43 9.51 12.40
C ALA A 85 -6.48 8.30 12.51
N GLU A 86 -6.00 7.98 13.72
CA GLU A 86 -5.19 6.79 13.99
C GLU A 86 -5.96 5.48 13.75
N LEU A 87 -7.24 5.42 14.14
CA LEU A 87 -8.09 4.26 13.89
C LEU A 87 -8.24 4.02 12.37
N GLU A 88 -8.48 5.07 11.60
CA GLU A 88 -8.55 4.99 10.14
C GLU A 88 -7.21 4.58 9.52
N ALA A 89 -6.07 5.08 10.04
CA ALA A 89 -4.75 4.66 9.59
C ALA A 89 -4.52 3.16 9.81
N ARG A 90 -4.95 2.60 10.95
CA ARG A 90 -4.88 1.16 11.24
C ARG A 90 -5.76 0.35 10.29
N GLN A 91 -6.96 0.84 9.97
CA GLN A 91 -7.83 0.20 8.99
C GLN A 91 -7.21 0.18 7.60
N LEU A 92 -6.64 1.31 7.16
CA LEU A 92 -5.93 1.42 5.87
C LEU A 92 -4.69 0.53 5.82
N GLN A 93 -3.95 0.40 6.92
CA GLN A 93 -2.82 -0.52 7.02
C GLN A 93 -3.28 -1.99 6.87
N GLY A 94 -4.37 -2.36 7.54
CA GLY A 94 -4.98 -3.69 7.37
C GLY A 94 -5.42 -3.94 5.93
N ALA A 95 -6.09 -2.98 5.29
CA ALA A 95 -6.52 -3.06 3.90
C ALA A 95 -5.32 -3.21 2.94
N LEU A 96 -4.25 -2.43 3.15
CA LEU A 96 -3.02 -2.51 2.36
C LEU A 96 -2.39 -3.90 2.44
N LEU A 97 -2.31 -4.49 3.64
CA LEU A 97 -1.79 -5.85 3.82
C LEU A 97 -2.64 -6.89 3.08
N GLN A 98 -3.97 -6.73 3.06
CA GLN A 98 -4.84 -7.64 2.33
C GLN A 98 -4.67 -7.52 0.81
N GLU A 99 -4.59 -6.29 0.28
CA GLU A 99 -4.34 -6.10 -1.16
C GLU A 99 -2.94 -6.58 -1.57
N ALA A 100 -1.91 -6.36 -0.73
CA ALA A 100 -0.57 -6.87 -0.99
C ALA A 100 -0.53 -8.41 -1.01
N LYS A 101 -1.22 -9.07 -0.09
CA LYS A 101 -1.34 -10.54 -0.08
C LYS A 101 -2.03 -11.06 -1.36
N ARG A 102 -3.10 -10.39 -1.80
CA ARG A 102 -3.83 -10.74 -3.03
C ARG A 102 -2.97 -10.57 -4.26
N GLU A 103 -2.22 -9.48 -4.34
CA GLU A 103 -1.30 -9.20 -5.45
C GLU A 103 -0.18 -10.24 -5.51
N LYS A 104 0.46 -10.54 -4.36
CA LYS A 104 1.52 -11.55 -4.30
C LYS A 104 1.04 -12.95 -4.64
N GLY A 105 -0.15 -13.33 -4.18
CA GLY A 105 -0.76 -14.62 -4.54
C GLY A 105 -0.97 -14.75 -6.05
N LEU A 106 -1.36 -13.67 -6.72
CA LEU A 106 -1.55 -13.65 -8.16
C LEU A 106 -0.23 -13.70 -8.93
N GLU A 107 0.81 -13.03 -8.44
CA GLU A 107 2.17 -13.09 -9.00
C GLU A 107 2.69 -14.53 -9.02
N VAL A 108 2.55 -15.27 -7.91
CA VAL A 108 2.95 -16.68 -7.82
C VAL A 108 2.21 -17.55 -8.85
N VAL A 109 0.90 -17.33 -9.02
CA VAL A 109 0.10 -18.08 -10.02
C VAL A 109 0.54 -17.72 -11.45
N LEU A 110 0.84 -16.45 -11.72
CA LEU A 110 1.34 -16.01 -13.02
C LEU A 110 2.67 -16.68 -13.37
N ASP A 111 3.61 -16.73 -12.43
CA ASP A 111 4.91 -17.35 -12.64
C ASP A 111 4.81 -18.86 -12.87
N ALA A 112 3.91 -19.53 -12.14
CA ALA A 112 3.59 -20.93 -12.37
C ALA A 112 3.02 -21.15 -13.79
N LYS A 113 2.12 -20.28 -14.27
CA LYS A 113 1.55 -20.41 -15.62
C LYS A 113 2.54 -20.07 -16.73
N ARG A 114 3.45 -19.12 -16.50
CA ARG A 114 4.54 -18.81 -17.43
C ARG A 114 5.51 -19.97 -17.56
N SER A 115 5.93 -20.57 -16.44
CA SER A 115 6.83 -21.72 -16.44
C SER A 115 6.20 -22.96 -17.08
N GLU A 116 4.94 -23.26 -16.80
CA GLU A 116 4.19 -24.34 -17.49
C GLU A 116 4.19 -24.15 -19.02
N ARG A 117 3.92 -22.92 -19.48
CA ARG A 117 3.91 -22.59 -20.92
C ARG A 117 5.29 -22.73 -21.54
N HIS A 118 6.34 -22.26 -20.87
CA HIS A 118 7.72 -22.42 -21.34
C HIS A 118 8.11 -23.89 -21.45
N ALA A 119 7.81 -24.71 -20.44
CA ALA A 119 8.10 -26.13 -20.46
C ALA A 119 7.32 -26.89 -21.56
N GLU A 120 6.09 -26.47 -21.86
CA GLU A 120 5.34 -27.04 -23.00
C GLU A 120 5.95 -26.65 -24.34
N GLN A 121 6.36 -25.40 -24.50
CA GLN A 121 7.02 -24.88 -25.69
C GLN A 121 8.34 -25.63 -25.94
N GLU A 122 9.20 -25.76 -24.93
CA GLU A 122 10.46 -26.50 -25.03
C GLU A 122 10.25 -27.96 -25.40
N ARG A 123 9.22 -28.62 -24.82
CA ARG A 123 8.90 -30.01 -25.18
C ARG A 123 8.50 -30.15 -26.64
N ARG A 124 7.77 -29.18 -27.20
CA ARG A 124 7.39 -29.18 -28.62
C ARG A 124 8.59 -28.97 -29.51
N GLU A 125 9.47 -28.04 -29.15
CA GLU A 125 10.71 -27.75 -29.90
C GLU A 125 11.66 -28.95 -29.90
N ARG A 126 11.89 -29.58 -28.74
CA ARG A 126 12.71 -30.80 -28.66
C ARG A 126 12.14 -31.92 -29.53
N LYS A 127 10.82 -32.18 -29.46
CA LYS A 127 10.17 -33.18 -30.32
C LYS A 127 10.35 -32.89 -31.81
N ALA A 128 10.25 -31.62 -32.22
CA ALA A 128 10.45 -31.23 -33.61
C ALA A 128 11.91 -31.46 -34.05
N THR A 129 12.88 -31.04 -33.23
CA THR A 129 14.32 -31.23 -33.48
C THR A 129 14.69 -32.71 -33.55
N ASP A 130 14.17 -33.53 -32.63
CA ASP A 130 14.40 -34.97 -32.60
C ASP A 130 13.83 -35.65 -33.86
N ALA A 131 12.63 -35.26 -34.28
CA ALA A 131 12.00 -35.78 -35.49
C ALA A 131 12.82 -35.44 -36.75
N VAL A 132 13.32 -34.21 -36.88
CA VAL A 132 14.20 -33.81 -37.99
C VAL A 132 15.51 -34.59 -37.96
N SER A 133 16.13 -34.73 -36.78
CA SER A 133 17.38 -35.47 -36.60
C SER A 133 17.23 -36.94 -37.00
N ALA A 134 16.14 -37.59 -36.58
CA ALA A 134 15.83 -38.97 -36.95
C ALA A 134 15.64 -39.13 -38.47
N GLN A 135 14.95 -38.18 -39.13
CA GLN A 135 14.79 -38.20 -40.58
C GLN A 135 16.13 -38.04 -41.32
N CYS A 136 16.99 -37.12 -40.87
CA CYS A 136 18.33 -36.93 -41.43
C CYS A 136 19.17 -38.21 -41.31
N TRP A 137 19.17 -38.84 -40.14
CA TRP A 137 19.87 -40.10 -39.90
C TRP A 137 19.37 -41.24 -40.80
N LEU A 138 18.05 -41.39 -40.95
CA LEU A 138 17.44 -42.38 -41.84
C LEU A 138 17.85 -42.16 -43.30
N ARG A 139 17.85 -40.91 -43.77
CA ARG A 139 18.29 -40.57 -45.13
C ARG A 139 19.75 -40.91 -45.38
N GLN A 140 20.64 -40.57 -44.44
CA GLN A 140 22.05 -40.93 -44.54
C GLN A 140 22.25 -42.45 -44.57
N ARG A 141 21.55 -43.19 -43.71
CA ARG A 141 21.65 -44.66 -43.67
C ARG A 141 21.19 -45.33 -44.97
N LEU A 142 20.16 -44.79 -45.62
CA LEU A 142 19.68 -45.28 -46.91
C LEU A 142 20.61 -44.92 -48.08
N ALA A 143 21.30 -43.78 -48.02
CA ALA A 143 22.24 -43.36 -49.06
C ALA A 143 23.58 -44.13 -49.05
N HIS A 144 23.93 -44.77 -47.93
CA HIS A 144 25.14 -45.59 -47.77
C HIS A 144 24.88 -47.10 -47.93
N ARG A 145 23.71 -47.48 -48.45
CA ARG A 145 23.39 -48.83 -48.92
C ARG A 145 23.34 -48.84 -50.44
#